data_AF-A0A7L1HIX0-F1
#
_entry.id   AF-A0A7L1HIX0-F1
#
_cell.length_a   1.000
_cell.length_b   1.000
_cell.length_c   1.000
_cell.angle_alpha   90.00
_cell.angle_beta   90.00
_cell.angle_gamma   90.00
#
_symmetry.space_group_name_H-M   'P 1'
#
loop_
_entity.id
_entity.type
_entity.pdbx_description
1 polymer ?
#
loop_
_entity_poly.entity_id
_entity_poly.type
_entity_poly.pdbx_seq_one_letter_code
_entity_poly.pdbx_strand_id
1 'polypeptide(L)'
;YPFMCYVCQEEESNKNCLTISMCAEEEKYCVTIRNYTGTKPNKPKYVISKMCSPTCPARSQQQNQTYQRVYCCEKPLCNVNGASSKHSSYGVMSLGVLTTIAYIFACGL
;
A
#
# COMPACT_ATOMS: atom_id res chain seq x y z
N TYR A 1 0.12 -14.39 14.47
CA TYR A 1 -0.31 -12.99 14.74
C TYR A 1 -1.57 -12.75 13.93
N PRO A 2 -2.63 -12.15 14.51
CA PRO A 2 -3.84 -11.86 13.75
C PRO A 2 -3.53 -10.82 12.66
N PHE A 3 -3.97 -11.09 11.43
CA PHE A 3 -3.91 -10.13 10.35
C PHE A 3 -5.10 -9.17 10.48
N MET A 4 -4.83 -7.86 10.45
CA MET A 4 -5.83 -6.82 10.67
C MET A 4 -5.68 -5.74 9.62
N CYS A 5 -6.80 -5.19 9.17
CA CYS A 5 -6.83 -4.12 8.18
C CYS A 5 -7.79 -3.03 8.63
N TYR A 6 -7.62 -1.83 8.07
CA TYR A 6 -8.70 -0.86 8.07
C TYR A 6 -9.77 -1.29 7.06
N VAL A 7 -11.05 -1.18 7.43
CA VAL A 7 -12.20 -1.52 6.60
C VAL A 7 -13.19 -0.36 6.57
N CYS A 8 -13.81 -0.14 5.41
CA CYS A 8 -14.91 0.80 5.24
C CYS A 8 -15.54 0.59 3.86
N GLN A 9 -16.73 1.16 3.65
CA GLN A 9 -17.42 1.12 2.37
C GLN A 9 -17.76 2.55 1.93
N GLU A 10 -17.26 2.94 0.75
CA GLU A 10 -17.65 4.15 0.02
C GLU A 10 -17.56 5.46 0.81
N GLU A 11 -16.50 5.62 1.61
CA GLU A 11 -16.24 6.83 2.38
C GLU A 11 -15.64 7.94 1.53
N GLU A 12 -16.13 9.17 1.74
CA GLU A 12 -15.66 10.38 1.05
C GLU A 12 -14.27 10.84 1.53
N SER A 13 -13.83 10.39 2.71
CA SER A 13 -12.58 10.80 3.35
C SER A 13 -11.85 9.61 3.97
N ASN A 14 -10.53 9.58 3.83
CA ASN A 14 -9.71 8.56 4.48
C ASN A 14 -9.82 8.61 6.00
N LYS A 15 -10.09 9.78 6.59
CA LYS A 15 -10.25 9.92 8.05
C LYS A 15 -11.44 9.13 8.59
N ASN A 16 -12.50 9.02 7.80
CA ASN A 16 -13.71 8.27 8.17
C ASN A 16 -13.56 6.77 7.85
N CYS A 17 -12.53 6.40 7.09
CA CYS A 17 -12.27 5.05 6.61
C CYS A 17 -11.13 4.37 7.39
N LEU A 18 -11.22 4.41 8.73
CA LEU A 18 -10.20 3.88 9.66
C LEU A 18 -10.78 2.91 10.70
N THR A 19 -11.87 2.21 10.39
CA THR A 19 -12.40 1.15 11.25
C THR A 19 -11.48 -0.06 11.19
N ILE A 20 -11.00 -0.54 12.33
CA ILE A 20 -10.13 -1.72 12.39
C ILE A 20 -10.99 -2.98 12.36
N SER A 21 -10.62 -3.97 11.54
CA SER A 21 -11.22 -5.30 11.53
C SER A 21 -10.14 -6.38 11.56
N MET A 22 -10.43 -7.47 12.26
CA MET A 22 -9.69 -8.72 12.11
C MET A 22 -10.08 -9.35 10.77
N CYS A 23 -9.10 -9.80 10.00
CA CYS A 23 -9.32 -10.50 8.75
C CYS A 23 -9.47 -12.01 9.00
N ALA A 24 -10.12 -12.71 8.07
CA ALA A 24 -10.20 -14.17 8.08
C ALA A 24 -8.82 -14.80 7.84
N GLU A 25 -8.67 -16.08 8.18
CA GLU A 25 -7.38 -16.79 8.12
C GLU A 25 -6.81 -16.89 6.69
N GLU A 26 -7.69 -17.02 5.70
CA GLU A 26 -7.35 -17.03 4.28
C GLU A 26 -6.98 -15.65 3.72
N GLU A 27 -7.30 -14.56 4.42
CA GLU A 27 -7.09 -13.20 3.97
C GLU A 27 -5.68 -12.69 4.31
N LYS A 28 -4.89 -12.39 3.27
CA LYS A 28 -3.48 -12.00 3.40
C LYS A 28 -3.20 -10.57 2.95
N TYR A 29 -4.19 -9.89 2.39
CA TYR A 29 -4.06 -8.55 1.82
C TYR A 29 -5.06 -7.58 2.45
N CYS A 30 -4.57 -6.41 2.84
CA CYS A 30 -5.40 -5.24 3.02
C CYS A 30 -5.57 -4.55 1.67
N VAL A 31 -6.80 -4.45 1.20
CA VAL A 31 -7.14 -3.83 -0.08
C VAL A 31 -7.72 -2.43 0.17
N THR A 32 -7.31 -1.47 -0.64
CA THR A 32 -7.90 -0.12 -0.73
C THR A 32 -8.34 0.13 -2.15
N ILE A 33 -9.61 0.45 -2.33
CA ILE A 33 -10.24 0.78 -3.60
C ILE A 33 -10.60 2.26 -3.59
N ARG A 34 -10.25 2.97 -4.65
CA ARG A 34 -10.73 4.32 -4.94
C ARG A 34 -11.56 4.30 -6.21
N ASN A 35 -12.85 4.55 -6.07
CA ASN A 35 -13.81 4.62 -7.17
C ASN A 35 -14.11 6.08 -7.48
N TYR A 36 -13.88 6.52 -8.71
CA TYR A 36 -14.14 7.89 -9.10
C TYR A 36 -15.63 8.05 -9.44
N THR A 37 -16.34 8.86 -8.65
CA THR A 37 -17.82 8.96 -8.70
C THR A 37 -18.35 10.20 -9.43
N GLY A 38 -17.48 11.04 -10.01
CA GLY A 38 -17.89 12.10 -10.94
C GLY A 38 -17.23 13.47 -10.73
N THR A 39 -17.66 14.46 -11.55
CA THR A 39 -17.04 15.80 -11.71
C THR A 39 -17.76 16.93 -10.98
N LYS A 40 -18.70 16.65 -10.07
CA LYS A 40 -19.46 17.71 -9.38
C LYS A 40 -18.50 18.63 -8.59
N PRO A 41 -18.58 19.96 -8.75
CA PRO A 41 -17.57 20.89 -8.23
C PRO A 41 -17.45 20.89 -6.68
N ASN A 42 -18.52 20.50 -5.97
CA ASN A 42 -18.58 20.52 -4.50
C ASN A 42 -18.56 19.13 -3.85
N LYS A 43 -18.23 18.07 -4.59
CA LYS A 43 -18.17 16.69 -4.07
C LYS A 43 -16.77 16.11 -4.26
N PRO A 44 -16.34 15.19 -3.38
CA PRO A 44 -15.09 14.48 -3.58
C PRO A 44 -15.15 13.69 -4.89
N LYS A 45 -14.08 13.77 -5.66
CA LYS A 45 -13.97 13.18 -7.00
C LYS A 45 -13.93 11.64 -6.98
N TYR A 46 -13.76 11.05 -5.80
CA TYR A 46 -13.71 9.62 -5.57
C TYR A 46 -14.20 9.26 -4.17
N VAL A 47 -14.67 8.02 -4.02
CA VAL A 47 -14.97 7.37 -2.74
C VAL A 47 -13.94 6.29 -2.46
N ILE A 48 -13.75 5.96 -1.18
CA ILE A 48 -12.75 5.00 -0.69
C ILE A 48 -13.48 3.81 -0.07
N SER A 49 -13.09 2.61 -0.47
CA SER A 49 -13.46 1.37 0.22
C SER A 49 -12.19 0.66 0.67
N LYS A 50 -12.19 0.08 1.86
CA LYS A 50 -11.09 -0.74 2.36
C LYS A 50 -11.63 -2.06 2.87
N MET A 51 -10.90 -3.15 2.65
CA MET A 51 -11.33 -4.50 3.00
C MET A 51 -10.14 -5.43 3.20
N CYS A 52 -10.38 -6.55 3.86
CA CYS A 52 -9.50 -7.71 3.83
C CYS A 52 -9.75 -8.51 2.53
N SER A 53 -8.76 -9.25 2.06
CA SER A 53 -8.92 -10.12 0.89
C SER A 53 -7.88 -11.25 0.84
N PRO A 54 -8.23 -12.45 0.34
CA PRO A 54 -7.27 -13.54 0.14
C PRO A 54 -6.32 -13.29 -1.04
N THR A 55 -6.71 -12.44 -1.99
CA THR A 55 -5.90 -12.09 -3.16
C THR A 55 -5.91 -10.59 -3.37
N CYS A 56 -4.88 -10.06 -4.04
CA CYS A 56 -4.92 -8.67 -4.50
C CYS A 56 -5.60 -8.62 -5.87
N PRO A 57 -6.81 -8.05 -6.01
CA PRO A 57 -7.46 -7.94 -7.30
C PRO A 57 -6.61 -7.12 -8.28
N ALA A 58 -6.58 -7.54 -9.55
CA ALA A 58 -5.74 -6.95 -10.58
C ALA A 58 -5.99 -5.44 -10.74
N ARG A 59 -4.89 -4.69 -10.91
CA ARG A 59 -4.89 -3.21 -11.01
C ARG A 59 -5.87 -2.68 -12.06
N SER A 60 -6.54 -1.58 -11.70
CA SER A 60 -7.30 -0.65 -12.55
C SER A 60 -7.62 -1.14 -13.96
N GLN A 61 -8.65 -1.96 -14.10
CA GLN A 61 -9.26 -2.16 -15.40
C GLN A 61 -10.19 -0.97 -15.67
N GLN A 62 -10.06 -0.35 -16.85
CA GLN A 62 -11.11 0.50 -17.39
C GLN A 62 -12.27 -0.41 -17.79
N GLN A 63 -13.05 -0.87 -16.82
CA GLN A 63 -14.32 -1.52 -17.12
C GLN A 63 -15.36 -0.41 -17.21
N ASN A 64 -15.74 -0.07 -18.45
CA ASN A 64 -16.91 0.76 -18.77
C ASN A 64 -17.03 2.07 -17.96
N GLN A 65 -16.13 3.03 -18.24
CA GLN A 65 -16.27 4.45 -17.87
C GLN A 65 -16.10 4.82 -16.38
N THR A 66 -15.81 3.86 -15.49
CA THR A 66 -15.51 4.16 -14.08
C THR A 66 -14.02 3.92 -13.82
N TYR A 67 -13.27 4.99 -13.56
CA TYR A 67 -11.85 4.88 -13.20
C TYR A 67 -11.75 4.37 -11.77
N GLN A 68 -11.25 3.16 -11.58
CA GLN A 68 -11.05 2.54 -10.27
C GLN A 68 -9.56 2.30 -10.03
N ARG A 69 -9.03 2.74 -8.88
CA ARG A 69 -7.67 2.40 -8.45
C ARG A 69 -7.71 1.42 -7.28
N VAL A 70 -6.96 0.35 -7.40
CA VAL A 70 -6.81 -0.69 -6.38
C VAL A 70 -5.38 -0.66 -5.84
N TYR A 71 -5.25 -0.72 -4.52
CA TYR A 71 -3.98 -0.81 -3.80
C TYR A 71 -4.05 -1.94 -2.80
N CYS A 72 -2.98 -2.73 -2.68
CA CYS A 72 -2.89 -3.84 -1.74
C CYS A 72 -1.60 -3.77 -0.93
N CYS A 73 -1.62 -4.31 0.28
CA CYS A 73 -0.45 -4.50 1.12
C CYS A 73 -0.67 -5.65 2.12
N GLU A 74 0.41 -6.27 2.61
CA GLU A 74 0.37 -7.55 3.37
C GLU A 74 0.82 -7.39 4.84
N LYS A 75 0.90 -6.14 5.34
CA LYS A 75 1.24 -5.87 6.75
C LYS A 75 -0.01 -5.50 7.54
N PRO A 76 -0.13 -5.87 8.82
CA PRO A 76 -1.25 -5.42 9.64
C PRO A 76 -1.39 -3.90 9.62
N LEU A 77 -2.62 -3.40 9.43
CA LEU A 77 -2.98 -1.98 9.41
C LEU A 77 -2.23 -1.14 8.36
N CYS A 78 -1.66 -1.78 7.32
CA CYS A 78 -0.85 -1.10 6.31
C CYS A 78 -1.64 -0.14 5.42
N ASN A 79 -2.96 -0.33 5.32
CA ASN A 79 -3.85 0.49 4.50
C ASN A 79 -4.34 1.75 5.22
N VAL A 80 -3.60 2.26 6.22
CA VAL A 80 -3.92 3.50 6.96
C VAL A 80 -4.01 4.73 6.05
N ASN A 81 -3.07 4.86 5.11
CA ASN A 81 -3.04 5.98 4.17
C ASN A 81 -3.71 5.57 2.86
N GLY A 82 -4.49 6.47 2.29
CA GLY A 82 -5.33 6.16 1.11
C GLY A 82 -4.58 5.76 -0.16
N ALA A 83 -3.25 5.81 -0.22
CA ALA A 83 -2.43 5.29 -1.30
C ALA A 83 -0.97 5.29 -0.86
N SER A 84 -0.50 4.19 -0.30
CA SER A 84 0.94 3.94 -0.14
C SER A 84 1.31 2.65 -0.85
N SER A 85 1.11 2.61 -2.16
CA SER A 85 1.83 1.67 -3.03
C SER A 85 3.25 2.19 -3.22
N LYS A 86 4.04 2.24 -2.14
CA LYS A 86 5.49 2.13 -2.32
C LYS A 86 5.78 0.65 -2.38
N HIS A 87 6.17 0.22 -3.57
CA HIS A 87 6.94 -1.00 -3.80
C HIS A 87 8.18 -0.91 -2.89
N SER A 88 8.04 -1.28 -1.61
CA SER A 88 9.16 -1.38 -0.70
C SER A 88 9.84 -2.68 -1.04
N SER A 89 10.64 -2.66 -2.11
CA SER A 89 11.71 -3.62 -2.30
C SER A 89 12.55 -3.57 -1.01
N TYR A 90 12.33 -4.53 -0.12
CA TYR A 90 13.25 -4.84 0.97
C TYR A 90 14.44 -5.59 0.36
N GLY A 91 15.14 -4.95 -0.58
CA GLY A 91 16.44 -5.37 -1.06
C GLY A 91 17.48 -4.74 -0.15
N VAL A 92 17.91 -5.49 0.86
CA VAL A 92 19.17 -5.34 1.60
C VAL A 92 20.17 -4.34 0.97
N MET A 93 20.31 -3.15 1.58
CA MET A 93 21.48 -2.32 1.38
C MET A 93 22.61 -2.95 2.20
N SER A 94 23.35 -3.86 1.56
CA SER A 94 24.54 -4.50 2.12
C SER A 94 25.53 -3.44 2.61
N LEU A 95 25.97 -3.52 3.87
CA LEU A 95 27.09 -2.74 4.37
C LEU A 95 28.38 -3.19 3.66
N GLY A 96 28.77 -2.47 2.61
CA GLY A 96 30.06 -2.63 1.96
C GLY A 96 31.14 -1.86 2.72
N VAL A 97 31.66 -2.43 3.80
CA VAL A 97 32.88 -1.94 4.47
C VAL A 97 34.00 -2.90 4.12
N LEU A 98 34.79 -2.60 3.08
CA LEU A 98 36.09 -3.25 2.88
C LEU A 98 37.15 -2.26 2.37
N THR A 99 38.02 -1.90 3.32
CA THR A 99 39.49 -1.86 3.23
C THR A 99 40.16 -0.84 2.30
N THR A 100 40.38 0.37 2.80
CA THR A 100 41.37 1.35 2.29
C THR A 100 42.80 1.14 2.83
N ILE A 101 43.08 0.05 3.55
CA ILE A 101 44.36 -0.13 4.29
C ILE A 101 45.54 -0.54 3.36
N ALA A 102 45.29 -0.97 2.12
CA ALA A 102 46.37 -1.44 1.24
C ALA A 102 47.18 -0.32 0.54
N TYR A 103 46.64 0.90 0.41
CA TYR A 103 47.32 1.96 -0.35
C TYR A 103 48.42 2.70 0.43
N ILE A 104 48.39 2.66 1.76
CA ILE A 104 49.41 3.35 2.59
C ILE A 104 50.74 2.59 2.58
N PHE A 105 50.72 1.26 2.41
CA PHE A 105 51.94 0.44 2.40
C PHE A 105 52.66 0.40 1.04
N ALA A 106 52.01 0.76 -0.06
CA ALA A 106 52.60 0.68 -1.41
C ALA A 106 53.30 1.97 -1.88
N CYS A 107 53.07 3.11 -1.23
CA CYS A 107 53.78 4.37 -1.52
C CYS A 107 54.83 4.74 -0.45
N GLY A 108 55.10 3.82 0.48
CA GLY A 108 55.97 4.05 1.65
C GLY A 108 57.18 3.14 1.74
N LEU A 109 57.77 2.73 0.60
CA LEU A 109 59.11 2.13 0.56
C LEU A 109 59.91 2.69 -0.62
#